data_AF-A0A1J6W6A7-F1
#
_entry.id   AF-A0A1J6W6A7-F1
#
_cell.length_a   1.000
_cell.length_b   1.000
_cell.length_c   1.000
_cell.angle_alpha   90.00
_cell.angle_beta   90.00
_cell.angle_gamma   90.00
#
_symmetry.space_group_name_H-M   'P 1'
#
loop_
_entity.id
_entity.type
_entity.pdbx_description
1 polymer ?
#
loop_
_entity_poly.entity_id
_entity_poly.type
_entity_poly.pdbx_seq_one_letter_code
_entity_poly.pdbx_strand_id
1 'polypeptide(L)' 'MLIFIDCFYSFFFFKIEKLKKERRWEEIHIIGEAEHAQSFAKVLHQKPNSCIHKNFINNSADKILHEVFEK' A
#
# COMPACT_ATOMS: atom_id res chain seq x y z
N MET A 1 17.63 2.28 12.75
CA MET A 1 17.05 1.40 11.71
C MET A 1 15.60 1.78 11.38
N LEU A 2 14.73 2.06 12.36
CA LEU A 2 13.33 2.50 12.14
C LEU A 2 13.19 3.74 11.22
N ILE A 3 13.98 4.78 11.43
CA ILE A 3 13.94 6.03 10.62
C ILE A 3 14.12 5.79 9.11
N PHE A 4 14.89 4.76 8.73
CA PHE A 4 15.13 4.48 7.31
C PHE A 4 13.88 3.94 6.61
N ILE A 5 13.08 3.15 7.33
CA ILE A 5 11.84 2.56 6.84
C ILE A 5 10.77 3.63 6.67
N ASP A 6 10.63 4.55 7.63
CA ASP A 6 9.68 5.67 7.53
C ASP A 6 10.00 6.59 6.34
N CYS A 7 11.28 6.92 6.13
CA CYS A 7 11.71 7.71 4.97
C CYS A 7 11.47 6.98 3.64
N PHE A 8 11.73 5.67 3.58
CA PHE A 8 11.47 4.86 2.40
C PHE A 8 9.98 4.89 2.03
N TYR A 9 9.11 4.69 3.02
CA TYR A 9 7.67 4.75 2.85
C TYR A 9 7.17 6.13 2.46
N SER A 10 7.74 7.21 3.01
CA SER A 10 7.38 8.58 2.64
C SER A 10 7.75 8.90 1.19
N PHE A 11 8.93 8.45 0.74
CA PHE A 11 9.31 8.58 -0.66
C PHE A 11 8.36 7.80 -1.58
N PHE A 12 8.00 6.58 -1.20
CA PHE A 12 7.07 5.75 -1.97
C PHE A 12 5.67 6.36 -2.02
N PHE A 13 5.21 6.93 -0.91
CA PHE A 13 3.96 7.67 -0.82
C PHE A 13 3.92 8.84 -1.80
N PHE A 14 4.96 9.67 -1.83
CA PHE A 14 5.02 10.82 -2.75
C PHE A 14 4.91 10.39 -4.22
N LYS A 15 5.53 9.26 -4.56
CA LYS A 15 5.44 8.66 -5.90
C LYS A 15 4.03 8.15 -6.20
N ILE A 16 3.38 7.49 -5.24
CA ILE A 16 1.99 7.02 -5.36
C ILE A 16 1.02 8.21 -5.50
N GLU A 17 1.20 9.28 -4.73
CA GLU A 17 0.33 10.47 -4.79
C GLU A 17 0.42 11.14 -6.16
N LYS A 18 1.64 11.28 -6.70
CA LYS A 18 1.85 11.76 -8.07
C LYS A 18 1.14 10.87 -9.09
N LEU A 19 1.30 9.55 -8.99
CA LEU A 19 0.63 8.60 -9.88
C LEU A 19 -0.89 8.64 -9.74
N LYS A 20 -1.43 8.75 -8.52
CA LYS A 20 -2.87 8.88 -8.26
C LYS A 20 -3.43 10.10 -8.99
N LYS A 21 -2.74 11.24 -8.92
CA LYS A 21 -3.16 12.47 -9.57
C LYS A 21 -3.08 12.39 -11.10
N GLU A 22 -1.99 11.83 -11.63
CA GLU A 22 -1.77 11.69 -13.08
C GLU A 22 -2.73 10.69 -13.73
N ARG A 23 -2.97 9.55 -13.07
CA ARG A 23 -3.79 8.44 -13.56
C ARG A 23 -5.25 8.49 -13.09
N ARG A 24 -5.59 9.45 -12.22
CA ARG A 24 -6.91 9.61 -11.58
C ARG A 24 -7.41 8.32 -10.93
N TRP A 25 -6.56 7.67 -10.14
CA TRP A 25 -6.96 6.46 -9.43
C TRP A 25 -8.07 6.77 -8.42
N GLU A 26 -9.16 6.02 -8.50
CA GLU A 26 -10.31 6.15 -7.61
C GLU A 26 -9.98 5.61 -6.21
N GLU A 27 -9.23 4.51 -6.12
CA GLU A 27 -8.98 3.81 -4.86
C GLU A 27 -7.51 3.40 -4.70
N ILE A 28 -7.04 3.36 -3.45
CA ILE A 28 -5.71 2.87 -3.09
C ILE A 28 -5.87 1.76 -2.05
N HIS A 29 -5.35 0.58 -2.38
CA HIS A 29 -5.35 -0.59 -1.51
C HIS A 29 -3.92 -0.93 -1.12
N ILE A 30 -3.66 -1.08 0.17
CA ILE A 30 -2.35 -1.48 0.69
C ILE A 30 -2.42 -2.92 1.14
N ILE A 31 -1.40 -3.67 0.76
CA ILE A 31 -1.30 -5.09 1.02
C ILE A 31 0.11 -5.38 1.49
N GLY A 32 0.24 -6.08 2.61
CA GLY A 32 1.53 -6.47 3.14
C GLY A 32 1.42 -7.08 4.53
N GLU A 33 2.58 -7.43 5.09
CA GLU A 33 2.66 -7.88 6.48
C GLU A 33 2.14 -6.81 7.44
N ALA A 34 1.57 -7.27 8.57
CA ALA A 34 0.83 -6.40 9.49
C ALA A 34 1.64 -5.16 9.92
N GLU A 35 2.91 -5.33 10.30
CA GLU A 35 3.75 -4.21 10.74
C GLU A 35 4.09 -3.25 9.59
N HIS A 36 4.37 -3.77 8.40
CA HIS A 36 4.75 -2.96 7.24
C HIS A 36 3.56 -2.20 6.65
N ALA A 37 2.42 -2.86 6.49
CA ALA A 37 1.20 -2.25 5.99
C ALA A 37 0.67 -1.19 6.96
N GLN A 38 0.74 -1.43 8.28
CA GLN A 38 0.38 -0.41 9.27
C GLN A 38 1.35 0.79 9.26
N SER A 39 2.65 0.54 9.15
CA SER A 39 3.64 1.62 9.09
C SER A 39 3.44 2.46 7.82
N PHE A 40 3.17 1.82 6.69
CA PHE A 40 2.86 2.51 5.44
C PHE A 40 1.54 3.30 5.52
N ALA A 41 0.51 2.73 6.14
CA ALA A 41 -0.77 3.42 6.37
C ALA A 41 -0.65 4.65 7.28
N LYS A 42 0.33 4.68 8.20
CA LYS A 42 0.61 5.85 9.05
C LYS A 42 1.31 7.00 8.32
N VAL A 43 2.12 6.68 7.32
CA VAL A 43 2.88 7.67 6.52
C VAL A 43 1.99 8.31 5.44
N LEU A 44 0.89 7.65 5.07
CA LEU A 44 -0.11 8.19 4.16
C LEU A 44 -0.92 9.32 4.81
N HIS A 45 -0.95 10.49 4.16
CA HIS A 45 -1.85 11.58 4.56
C HIS A 45 -3.34 11.26 4.33
N GLN A 46 -3.67 10.41 3.35
CA GLN A 46 -5.03 9.92 3.11
C GLN A 46 -5.16 8.48 3.58
N LYS A 47 -6.20 8.19 4.37
CA LYS A 47 -6.50 6.81 4.77
C LYS A 47 -6.69 5.94 3.52
N PRO A 48 -5.97 4.82 3.38
CA PRO A 48 -6.16 3.91 2.26
C PRO A 48 -7.56 3.30 2.34
N ASN A 49 -8.20 3.08 1.19
CA ASN A 49 -9.54 2.52 1.09
C ASN A 49 -9.60 1.10 1.69
N SER A 50 -8.50 0.35 1.57
CA SER A 50 -8.34 -0.94 2.22
C SER A 50 -6.89 -1.16 2.65
N CYS A 51 -6.72 -1.76 3.84
CA CYS A 51 -5.43 -2.24 4.34
C CYS A 51 -5.57 -3.73 4.63
N ILE A 52 -4.95 -4.55 3.79
CA ILE A 52 -4.99 -6.00 3.88
C ILE A 52 -3.69 -6.48 4.51
N HIS A 53 -3.78 -6.95 5.75
CA HIS A 53 -2.66 -7.53 6.50
C HIS A 53 -2.48 -9.01 6.13
N LYS A 54 -2.08 -9.29 4.89
CA LYS A 54 -1.79 -10.65 4.42
C LYS A 54 -0.44 -10.69 3.73
N ASN A 55 0.31 -11.75 4.01
CA ASN A 55 1.60 -11.98 3.41
C ASN A 55 1.41 -12.64 2.03
N PHE A 56 1.64 -11.87 0.97
CA PHE A 56 1.55 -12.34 -0.41
C PHE A 56 2.91 -12.49 -1.09
N ILE A 57 4.02 -12.60 -0.32
CA ILE A 57 5.38 -12.76 -0.87
C ILE A 57 5.49 -13.91 -1.89
N ASN A 58 4.65 -14.94 -1.75
CA ASN A 58 4.65 -16.12 -2.63
C ASN A 58 3.43 -16.23 -3.57
N ASN A 59 2.59 -15.19 -3.64
CA ASN A 59 1.40 -15.21 -4.49
C ASN A 59 1.63 -14.38 -5.77
N SER A 60 1.15 -14.91 -6.89
CA SER A 60 1.10 -14.20 -8.16
C SER A 60 0.16 -12.98 -8.08
N ALA A 61 0.49 -11.92 -8.80
CA ALA A 61 -0.26 -10.66 -8.81
C ALA A 61 -1.76 -10.86 -9.09
N ASP A 62 -2.12 -11.84 -9.92
CA ASP A 62 -3.51 -12.23 -10.20
C ASP A 62 -4.27 -12.67 -8.94
N LYS A 63 -3.64 -13.45 -8.06
CA LYS A 63 -4.26 -13.88 -6.79
C LYS A 63 -4.45 -12.71 -5.84
N ILE A 64 -3.53 -11.75 -5.87
CA ILE A 64 -3.62 -10.54 -5.05
C ILE A 64 -4.80 -9.68 -5.52
N LEU A 65 -4.95 -9.48 -6.83
CA LEU A 65 -6.06 -8.71 -7.41
C LEU A 65 -7.41 -9.39 -7.12
N HIS A 66 -7.51 -10.69 -7.33
CA HIS A 66 -8.72 -11.44 -6.98
C HIS A 66 -9.07 -11.26 -5.50
N GLU A 67 -8.11 -11.35 -4.59
CA GLU A 67 -8.40 -11.23 -3.16
C GLU A 67 -8.76 -9.80 -2.69
N VAL A 68 -8.36 -8.79 -3.45
CA VAL A 68 -8.67 -7.38 -3.19
C VAL A 68 -10.05 -6.99 -3.74
N PHE A 69 -10.37 -7.46 -4.96
CA PHE A 69 -11.54 -7.01 -5.72
C PHE A 69 -12.69 -8.03 -5.73
N GLU A 70 -12.40 -9.33 -5.64
CA GLU A 70 -13.37 -10.42 -5.63
C GLU A 70 -13.40 -11.04 -4.22
N LYS A 71 -14.23 -10.45 -3.35
CA LYS A 71 -14.55 -11.03 -2.03
C LYS A 71 -15.43 -12.27 -2.14
#